data_AF-A0AAQ3NEH5-F1
#
_entry.id   AF-A0AAQ3NEH5-F1
#
_cell.length_a   1.000
_cell.length_b   1.000
_cell.length_c   1.000
_cell.angle_alpha   90.00
_cell.angle_beta   90.00
_cell.angle_gamma   90.00
#
_symmetry.space_group_name_H-M   'P 1'
#
loop_
_entity.id
_entity.type
_entity.pdbx_description
1 polymer ?
#
loop_
_entity_poly.entity_id
_entity_poly.type
_entity_poly.pdbx_seq_one_letter_code
_entity_poly.pdbx_strand_id
1 'polypeptide(L)'
;MVKHMYSVDLVLKRKEQPRHTERKQRSEHPRRVVEINRLAGINEIGWQTLEYCWSMGSIVEKFSVLDFVDKENIEDILPIKPLSIECTPFKLVEEVKGLKELAATLSTVNEFAVDLEHNHYRSFQGLTCLMQISTRTEDFVIDTLKVRNHVGPYLREVFKDPTKKKVMHGADRDILWLQRDFGIYVCNMFDTGQVCLF
;
A
#
# COMPACT_ATOMS: atom_id res chain seq x y z
N MET A 1 -18.21 -12.83 -1.70
CA MET A 1 -17.89 -13.51 -2.98
C MET A 1 -16.40 -13.34 -3.19
N VAL A 2 -15.61 -14.18 -2.51
CA VAL A 2 -14.13 -14.09 -2.43
C VAL A 2 -13.56 -14.85 -3.62
N LYS A 3 -12.99 -14.14 -4.60
CA LYS A 3 -12.35 -14.79 -5.75
C LYS A 3 -11.08 -15.50 -5.28
N HIS A 4 -11.11 -16.83 -5.39
CA HIS A 4 -9.97 -17.72 -5.26
C HIS A 4 -9.03 -17.55 -6.46
N MET A 5 -7.72 -17.56 -6.24
CA MET A 5 -6.74 -17.64 -7.32
C MET A 5 -5.65 -18.65 -6.97
N TYR A 6 -5.75 -19.85 -7.55
CA TYR A 6 -4.71 -20.88 -7.56
C TYR A 6 -4.48 -21.35 -9.01
N SER A 7 -3.20 -21.45 -9.38
CA SER A 7 -2.57 -22.35 -10.36
C SER A 7 -2.92 -22.25 -11.85
N VAL A 8 -1.90 -22.03 -12.71
CA VAL A 8 -1.58 -22.89 -13.88
C VAL A 8 -0.22 -22.56 -14.52
N ASP A 9 0.54 -23.62 -14.82
CA ASP A 9 1.72 -23.70 -15.68
C ASP A 9 1.41 -23.38 -17.17
N LEU A 10 2.35 -22.75 -17.91
CA LEU A 10 3.03 -23.31 -19.10
C LEU A 10 3.92 -22.28 -19.85
N VAL A 11 5.22 -22.63 -19.89
CA VAL A 11 6.25 -22.46 -20.94
C VAL A 11 5.87 -21.70 -22.23
N LEU A 12 6.66 -20.67 -22.60
CA LEU A 12 7.30 -20.56 -23.94
C LEU A 12 8.30 -19.38 -24.06
N LYS A 13 9.53 -19.72 -24.46
CA LYS A 13 10.69 -18.86 -24.78
C LYS A 13 10.41 -17.80 -25.86
N ARG A 14 10.99 -16.59 -25.71
CA ARG A 14 11.76 -15.90 -26.79
C ARG A 14 12.58 -14.67 -26.34
N LYS A 15 13.90 -14.86 -26.45
CA LYS A 15 15.05 -13.96 -26.73
C LYS A 15 14.86 -12.43 -26.79
N GLU A 16 15.69 -11.75 -26.01
CA GLU A 16 16.04 -10.32 -26.09
C GLU A 16 16.94 -9.96 -27.29
N GLN A 17 16.89 -8.69 -27.70
CA GLN A 17 18.07 -7.92 -28.14
C GLN A 17 17.97 -6.44 -27.69
N PRO A 18 19.10 -5.77 -27.37
CA PRO A 18 19.12 -4.51 -26.64
C PRO A 18 19.26 -3.27 -27.55
N ARG A 19 18.82 -2.11 -27.07
CA ARG A 19 19.19 -0.80 -27.65
C ARG A 19 19.80 0.11 -26.59
N HIS A 20 21.09 0.37 -26.78
CA HIS A 20 21.85 1.43 -26.14
C HIS A 20 21.32 2.81 -26.54
N THR A 21 21.33 3.79 -25.64
CA THR A 21 21.78 5.16 -25.95
C THR A 21 22.13 5.95 -24.68
N GLU A 22 23.37 6.43 -24.73
CA GLU A 22 24.18 7.40 -23.97
C GLU A 22 23.62 8.23 -22.79
N ARG A 23 24.45 8.25 -21.72
CA ARG A 23 24.42 9.17 -20.57
C ARG A 23 24.92 10.57 -20.96
N LYS A 24 24.24 11.62 -20.47
CA LYS A 24 24.83 12.94 -20.23
C LYS A 24 24.87 13.20 -18.72
N GLN A 25 26.08 13.35 -18.18
CA GLN A 25 26.33 13.85 -16.82
C GLN A 25 25.98 15.34 -16.74
N ARG A 26 25.29 15.73 -15.66
CA ARG A 26 25.34 17.10 -15.14
C ARG A 26 25.18 17.06 -13.62
N SER A 27 26.28 17.34 -12.93
CA SER A 27 26.35 17.67 -11.51
C SER A 27 25.75 19.05 -11.25
N GLU A 28 25.03 19.21 -10.15
CA GLU A 28 25.06 20.36 -9.20
C GLU A 28 23.84 20.32 -8.26
N HIS A 29 24.09 20.06 -6.97
CA HIS A 29 23.31 20.64 -5.86
C HIS A 29 23.74 22.12 -5.70
N PRO A 30 22.97 23.08 -5.10
CA PRO A 30 21.88 22.92 -4.13
C PRO A 30 20.67 23.90 -4.31
N ARG A 31 19.72 23.82 -3.37
CA ARG A 31 18.62 24.77 -3.04
C ARG A 31 17.26 24.55 -3.71
N ARG A 32 16.33 24.00 -2.93
CA ARG A 32 14.96 24.53 -2.83
C ARG A 32 14.36 24.22 -1.45
N VAL A 33 14.64 25.11 -0.50
CA VAL A 33 13.69 25.38 0.59
C VAL A 33 12.46 25.94 -0.11
N VAL A 34 11.45 25.10 -0.30
CA VAL A 34 10.16 25.55 -0.82
C VAL A 34 9.54 26.46 0.24
N GLU A 35 9.21 27.65 -0.21
CA GLU A 35 8.58 28.76 0.49
C GLU A 35 7.45 28.31 1.45
N ILE A 36 7.74 28.32 2.75
CA ILE A 36 6.78 28.00 3.84
C ILE A 36 5.68 29.11 3.98
N ASN A 37 5.76 30.19 3.20
CA ASN A 37 4.90 31.37 3.39
C ASN A 37 3.57 31.37 2.61
N ARG A 38 3.13 30.23 2.05
CA ARG A 38 1.81 30.12 1.36
C ARG A 38 0.74 29.36 2.16
N LEU A 39 0.92 29.21 3.48
CA LEU A 39 0.18 28.26 4.32
C LEU A 39 -0.93 28.89 5.19
N ALA A 40 -1.44 30.08 4.81
CA ALA A 40 -2.43 30.83 5.59
C ALA A 40 -3.87 30.23 5.60
N GLY A 41 -4.07 28.98 5.15
CA GLY A 41 -5.39 28.35 5.06
C GLY A 41 -5.39 26.84 5.26
N ILE A 42 -4.31 26.26 5.79
CA ILE A 42 -4.22 24.82 6.02
C ILE A 42 -4.80 24.51 7.40
N ASN A 43 -5.85 23.69 7.44
CA ASN A 43 -6.40 23.17 8.69
C ASN A 43 -5.48 22.08 9.28
N GLU A 44 -5.69 21.68 10.53
CA GLU A 44 -4.86 20.69 11.23
C GLU A 44 -4.64 19.39 10.43
N ILE A 45 -5.69 18.91 9.75
CA ILE A 45 -5.63 17.71 8.89
C ILE A 45 -4.70 17.93 7.68
N GLY A 46 -4.71 19.12 7.10
CA GLY A 46 -3.83 19.48 6.00
C GLY A 46 -2.36 19.54 6.42
N TRP A 47 -2.07 20.01 7.65
CA TRP A 47 -0.71 20.01 8.20
C TRP A 47 -0.20 18.60 8.45
N GLN A 48 -1.00 17.74 9.08
CA GLN A 48 -0.66 16.32 9.29
C GLN A 48 -0.39 15.59 7.96
N THR A 49 -1.11 15.95 6.90
CA THR A 49 -0.91 15.36 5.57
C THR A 49 0.39 15.84 4.94
N LEU A 50 0.75 17.12 5.08
CA LEU A 50 2.03 17.65 4.58
C LEU A 50 3.24 17.06 5.31
N GLU A 51 3.17 16.95 6.64
CA GLU A 51 4.21 16.30 7.44
C GLU A 51 4.37 14.83 7.05
N TYR A 52 3.25 14.13 6.80
CA TYR A 52 3.26 12.76 6.32
C TYR A 52 3.92 12.64 4.93
N CYS A 53 3.58 13.52 3.98
CA CYS A 53 4.22 13.55 2.67
C CYS A 53 5.73 13.82 2.76
N TRP A 54 6.15 14.73 3.64
CA TRP A 54 7.56 15.00 3.90
C TRP A 54 8.27 13.78 4.46
N SER A 55 7.67 13.15 5.49
CA SER A 55 8.18 11.91 6.08
C SER A 55 8.33 10.79 5.04
N MET A 56 7.39 10.66 4.11
CA MET A 56 7.49 9.72 3.00
C MET A 56 8.65 10.03 2.06
N GLY A 57 8.86 11.31 1.73
CA GLY A 57 10.03 11.76 0.95
C GLY A 57 11.34 11.33 1.60
N SER A 58 11.47 11.52 2.91
CA SER A 58 12.65 11.08 3.67
C SER A 58 12.83 9.56 3.70
N ILE A 59 11.75 8.77 3.70
CA ILE A 59 11.82 7.30 3.61
C ILE A 59 12.41 6.89 2.26
N VAL A 60 11.94 7.49 1.15
CA VAL A 60 12.41 7.18 -0.21
C VAL A 60 13.88 7.53 -0.39
N GLU A 61 14.37 8.59 0.25
CA GLU A 61 15.80 8.93 0.23
C GLU A 61 16.66 7.99 1.08
N LYS A 62 16.09 7.39 2.12
CA LYS A 62 16.82 6.55 3.08
C LYS A 62 16.99 5.10 2.63
N PHE A 63 15.98 4.53 1.95
CA PHE A 63 15.96 3.12 1.59
C PHE A 63 16.21 2.92 0.09
N SER A 64 17.04 1.94 -0.21
CA SER A 64 17.24 1.42 -1.56
C SER A 64 16.28 0.26 -1.84
N VAL A 65 16.11 -0.10 -3.11
CA VAL A 65 15.31 -1.27 -3.50
C VAL A 65 15.83 -2.56 -2.83
N LEU A 66 17.14 -2.68 -2.66
CA LEU A 66 17.77 -3.86 -2.04
C LEU A 66 17.40 -4.03 -0.56
N ASP A 67 16.93 -2.98 0.11
CA ASP A 67 16.50 -3.06 1.50
C ASP A 67 15.14 -3.78 1.66
N PHE A 68 14.38 -3.90 0.57
CA PHE A 68 13.08 -4.57 0.53
C PHE A 68 13.12 -5.95 -0.13
N VAL A 69 14.30 -6.38 -0.59
CA VAL A 69 14.50 -7.74 -1.10
C VAL A 69 14.68 -8.67 0.11
N ASP A 70 13.88 -9.72 0.17
CA ASP A 70 14.02 -10.75 1.20
C ASP A 70 15.43 -11.37 1.10
N LYS A 71 16.20 -11.25 2.19
CA LYS A 71 17.61 -11.69 2.25
C LYS A 71 17.76 -13.16 2.65
N GLU A 72 16.66 -13.77 3.08
CA GLU A 72 16.60 -15.19 3.42
C GLU A 72 16.65 -16.03 2.14
N ASN A 73 17.21 -17.22 2.26
CA ASN A 73 17.29 -18.14 1.14
C ASN A 73 15.87 -18.65 0.85
N ILE A 74 15.32 -18.34 -0.33
CA ILE A 74 13.93 -18.63 -0.70
C ILE A 74 13.61 -20.13 -0.59
N GLU A 75 14.61 -20.98 -0.77
CA GLU A 75 14.51 -22.45 -0.65
C GLU A 75 14.17 -22.93 0.78
N ASP A 76 14.45 -22.11 1.80
CA ASP A 76 14.20 -22.44 3.21
C ASP A 76 12.83 -21.94 3.71
N ILE A 77 12.12 -21.13 2.91
CA ILE A 77 10.83 -20.54 3.28
C ILE A 77 9.68 -21.46 2.87
N LEU A 78 9.08 -22.14 3.85
CA LEU A 78 7.88 -22.94 3.62
C LEU A 78 6.63 -22.05 3.52
N PRO A 79 5.84 -22.14 2.43
CA PRO A 79 4.60 -21.38 2.30
C PRO A 79 3.60 -21.70 3.41
N ILE A 80 3.18 -20.68 4.14
CA ILE A 80 2.11 -20.78 5.13
C ILE A 80 0.77 -20.75 4.41
N LYS A 81 0.01 -21.84 4.52
CA LYS A 81 -1.36 -21.91 3.98
C LYS A 81 -2.29 -20.97 4.74
N PRO A 82 -3.23 -20.30 4.05
CA PRO A 82 -4.25 -19.50 4.73
C PRO A 82 -5.14 -20.40 5.61
N LEU A 83 -5.71 -19.82 6.66
CA LEU A 83 -6.77 -20.44 7.43
C LEU A 83 -8.00 -20.69 6.54
N SER A 84 -8.80 -21.70 6.89
CA SER A 84 -10.08 -21.92 6.20
C SER A 84 -11.06 -20.81 6.55
N ILE A 85 -11.99 -20.53 5.64
CA ILE A 85 -12.93 -19.42 5.79
C ILE A 85 -13.82 -19.54 7.05
N GLU A 86 -14.08 -20.75 7.51
CA GLU A 86 -14.87 -21.02 8.72
C GLU A 86 -14.08 -20.74 10.01
N CYS A 87 -12.74 -20.82 9.93
CA CYS A 87 -11.83 -20.65 11.06
C CYS A 87 -11.22 -19.24 11.12
N THR A 88 -11.32 -18.46 10.05
CA THR A 88 -10.81 -17.09 10.00
C THR A 88 -11.83 -16.12 10.63
N PRO A 89 -11.51 -15.45 11.75
CA PRO A 89 -12.33 -14.39 12.29
C PRO A 89 -12.50 -13.26 11.27
N PHE A 90 -13.73 -12.77 11.17
CA PHE A 90 -14.11 -11.68 10.28
C PHE A 90 -14.59 -10.47 11.09
N LYS A 91 -14.16 -9.27 10.70
CA LYS A 91 -14.59 -8.02 11.31
C LYS A 91 -14.96 -6.97 10.28
N LEU A 92 -16.20 -6.47 10.39
CA LEU A 92 -16.67 -5.29 9.68
C LEU A 92 -16.31 -4.03 10.50
N VAL A 93 -15.63 -3.07 9.87
CA VAL A 93 -15.16 -1.83 10.49
C VAL A 93 -15.94 -0.65 9.92
N GLU A 94 -16.90 -0.16 10.70
CA GLU A 94 -17.78 0.97 10.33
C GLU A 94 -17.65 2.18 11.27
N GLU A 95 -16.78 2.07 12.28
CA GLU A 95 -16.57 3.10 13.31
C GLU A 95 -15.09 3.33 13.58
N VAL A 96 -14.78 4.51 14.13
CA VAL A 96 -13.43 4.92 14.51
C VAL A 96 -12.79 3.95 15.51
N LYS A 97 -13.57 3.39 16.43
CA LYS A 97 -13.08 2.39 17.38
C LYS A 97 -12.51 1.16 16.65
N GLY A 98 -13.23 0.68 15.65
CA GLY A 98 -12.78 -0.45 14.82
C GLY A 98 -11.51 -0.14 14.03
N LEU A 99 -11.35 1.09 13.52
CA LEU A 99 -10.12 1.53 12.86
C LEU A 99 -8.92 1.56 13.81
N LYS A 100 -9.10 2.01 15.06
CA LYS A 100 -8.03 1.99 16.08
C LYS A 100 -7.59 0.57 16.41
N GLU A 101 -8.55 -0.33 16.59
CA GLU A 101 -8.26 -1.74 16.87
C GLU A 101 -7.56 -2.40 15.69
N LEU A 102 -8.01 -2.14 14.45
CA LEU A 102 -7.34 -2.58 13.23
C LEU A 102 -5.91 -2.05 13.15
N ALA A 103 -5.69 -0.75 13.35
CA ALA A 103 -4.35 -0.17 13.32
C ALA A 103 -3.42 -0.81 14.37
N ALA A 104 -3.94 -1.12 15.56
CA ALA A 104 -3.21 -1.82 16.60
C ALA A 104 -2.84 -3.25 16.16
N THR A 105 -3.78 -4.02 15.60
CA THR A 105 -3.49 -5.34 15.03
C THR A 105 -2.43 -5.26 13.93
N LEU A 106 -2.57 -4.33 12.98
CA LEU A 106 -1.61 -4.18 11.88
C LEU A 106 -0.23 -3.74 12.36
N SER A 107 -0.14 -3.07 13.51
CA SER A 107 1.14 -2.70 14.11
C SER A 107 1.96 -3.90 14.58
N THR A 108 1.31 -5.02 14.93
CA THR A 108 1.94 -6.22 15.49
C THR A 108 2.33 -7.28 14.46
N VAL A 109 1.87 -7.15 13.22
CA VAL A 109 2.18 -8.11 12.14
C VAL A 109 3.27 -7.58 11.22
N ASN A 110 4.02 -8.49 10.60
CA ASN A 110 5.09 -8.15 9.65
C ASN A 110 4.55 -7.94 8.23
N GLU A 111 3.44 -8.59 7.89
CA GLU A 111 2.80 -8.47 6.58
C GLU A 111 1.28 -8.52 6.68
N PHE A 112 0.62 -7.84 5.74
CA PHE A 112 -0.82 -7.91 5.56
C PHE A 112 -1.20 -7.67 4.10
N ALA A 113 -2.28 -8.29 3.66
CA ALA A 113 -2.83 -8.10 2.33
C ALA A 113 -3.83 -6.94 2.31
N VAL A 114 -3.91 -6.21 1.20
CA VAL A 114 -4.80 -5.07 1.02
C VAL A 114 -5.43 -5.13 -0.37
N ASP A 115 -6.74 -4.87 -0.44
CA ASP A 115 -7.50 -4.72 -1.68
C ASP A 115 -8.55 -3.60 -1.53
N LEU A 116 -8.96 -2.96 -2.63
CA LEU A 116 -9.93 -1.87 -2.63
C LEU A 116 -11.07 -2.10 -3.62
N GLU A 117 -12.29 -1.74 -3.22
CA GLU A 117 -13.43 -1.62 -4.13
C GLU A 117 -13.71 -0.16 -4.46
N HIS A 118 -13.90 0.13 -5.74
CA HIS A 118 -14.02 1.50 -6.24
C HIS A 118 -15.23 1.70 -7.14
N ASN A 119 -15.92 2.82 -6.96
CA ASN A 119 -17.04 3.24 -7.80
C ASN A 119 -16.69 4.51 -8.58
N HIS A 120 -16.78 4.43 -9.91
CA HIS A 120 -16.53 5.53 -10.84
C HIS A 120 -17.81 6.02 -11.56
N TYR A 121 -18.94 5.31 -11.47
CA TYR A 121 -20.12 5.61 -12.28
C TYR A 121 -20.89 6.86 -11.81
N ARG A 122 -20.93 7.11 -10.49
CA ARG A 122 -21.64 8.23 -9.86
C ARG A 122 -20.71 9.21 -9.14
N SER A 123 -19.43 9.21 -9.48
CA SER A 123 -18.45 10.16 -8.95
C SER A 123 -17.48 10.57 -10.05
N PHE A 124 -17.27 11.88 -10.23
CA PHE A 124 -16.40 12.40 -11.30
C PHE A 124 -14.95 11.92 -11.15
N GLN A 125 -14.38 12.01 -9.94
CA GLN A 125 -13.03 11.50 -9.66
C GLN A 125 -13.04 10.02 -9.26
N GLY A 126 -14.21 9.44 -9.02
CA GLY A 126 -14.37 8.14 -8.40
C GLY A 126 -14.32 8.18 -6.87
N LEU A 127 -14.76 7.10 -6.23
CA LEU A 127 -14.75 6.94 -4.76
C LEU A 127 -14.37 5.50 -4.41
N THR A 128 -13.37 5.33 -3.56
CA THR A 128 -13.17 4.07 -2.85
C THR A 128 -14.33 3.86 -1.88
N CYS A 129 -14.97 2.70 -1.98
CA CYS A 129 -16.17 2.35 -1.23
C CYS A 129 -15.86 1.34 -0.11
N LEU A 130 -15.01 0.36 -0.40
CA LEU A 130 -14.55 -0.62 0.59
C LEU A 130 -13.04 -0.75 0.52
N MET A 131 -12.47 -1.16 1.65
CA MET A 131 -11.10 -1.61 1.77
C MET A 131 -11.12 -2.94 2.50
N GLN A 132 -10.41 -3.92 1.96
CA GLN A 132 -10.26 -5.24 2.54
C GLN A 132 -8.83 -5.38 3.02
N ILE A 133 -8.67 -5.87 4.25
CA ILE A 133 -7.34 -6.14 4.82
C ILE A 133 -7.35 -7.53 5.43
N SER A 134 -6.34 -8.33 5.11
CA SER A 134 -6.18 -9.66 5.69
C SER A 134 -4.81 -9.78 6.34
N THR A 135 -4.79 -10.36 7.53
CA THR A 135 -3.56 -10.82 8.18
C THR A 135 -3.45 -12.34 8.01
N ARG A 136 -2.46 -12.97 8.67
CA ARG A 136 -2.40 -14.43 8.71
C ARG A 136 -3.54 -15.07 9.49
N THR A 137 -4.19 -14.31 10.38
CA THR A 137 -5.09 -14.86 11.39
C THR A 137 -6.49 -14.30 11.34
N GLU A 138 -6.75 -13.19 10.66
CA GLU A 138 -8.05 -12.50 10.66
C GLU A 138 -8.23 -11.62 9.42
N ASP A 139 -9.50 -11.43 9.04
CA ASP A 139 -9.96 -10.65 7.90
C ASP A 139 -10.79 -9.44 8.33
N PHE A 140 -10.56 -8.31 7.67
CA PHE A 140 -11.24 -7.05 7.90
C PHE A 140 -11.85 -6.51 6.61
N VAL A 141 -13.08 -6.00 6.74
CA VAL A 141 -13.71 -5.19 5.71
C VAL A 141 -14.03 -3.83 6.31
N ILE A 142 -13.49 -2.77 5.71
CA ILE A 142 -13.65 -1.40 6.17
C ILE A 142 -14.64 -0.69 5.27
N ASP A 143 -15.73 -0.17 5.85
CA ASP A 143 -16.64 0.74 5.17
C ASP A 143 -16.00 2.13 5.07
N THR A 144 -15.24 2.33 3.99
CA THR A 144 -14.50 3.58 3.77
C THR A 144 -15.38 4.79 3.47
N LEU A 145 -16.69 4.60 3.24
CA LEU A 145 -17.64 5.69 3.10
C LEU A 145 -18.05 6.22 4.47
N LYS A 146 -18.37 5.32 5.42
CA LYS A 146 -18.75 5.69 6.79
C LYS A 146 -17.59 6.32 7.56
N VAL A 147 -16.39 5.75 7.46
CA VAL A 147 -15.21 6.22 8.22
C VAL A 147 -14.21 7.01 7.39
N ARG A 148 -14.63 7.55 6.24
CA ARG A 148 -13.76 8.18 5.23
C ARG A 148 -12.69 9.11 5.79
N ASN A 149 -13.09 10.07 6.61
CA ASN A 149 -12.18 11.09 7.17
C ASN A 149 -11.23 10.55 8.24
N HIS A 150 -11.42 9.31 8.67
CA HIS A 150 -10.64 8.66 9.72
C HIS A 150 -9.71 7.56 9.19
N VAL A 151 -9.97 6.99 8.01
CA VAL A 151 -9.12 5.95 7.40
C VAL A 151 -7.65 6.40 7.33
N GLY A 152 -7.41 7.60 6.77
CA GLY A 152 -6.07 8.18 6.68
C GLY A 152 -5.39 8.34 8.05
N PRO A 153 -5.93 9.14 8.97
CA PRO A 153 -5.34 9.36 10.29
C PRO A 153 -4.95 8.10 11.07
N TYR A 154 -5.69 6.99 10.94
CA TYR A 154 -5.40 5.76 11.69
C TYR A 154 -4.50 4.77 10.95
N LEU A 155 -4.56 4.70 9.61
CA LEU A 155 -3.84 3.67 8.85
C LEU A 155 -2.54 4.17 8.21
N ARG A 156 -2.34 5.49 8.06
CA ARG A 156 -1.15 6.08 7.43
C ARG A 156 0.17 5.54 7.99
N GLU A 157 0.27 5.40 9.31
CA GLU A 157 1.50 4.98 9.99
C GLU A 157 1.91 3.54 9.62
N VAL A 158 0.97 2.59 9.63
CA VAL A 158 1.27 1.19 9.27
C VAL A 158 1.53 1.02 7.77
N PHE A 159 0.89 1.83 6.92
CA PHE A 159 1.13 1.80 5.47
C PHE A 159 2.47 2.42 5.06
N LYS A 160 2.96 3.45 5.77
CA LYS A 160 4.30 4.01 5.53
C LYS A 160 5.43 3.22 6.16
N ASP A 161 5.14 2.35 7.13
CA ASP A 161 6.16 1.60 7.86
C ASP A 161 6.95 0.69 6.90
N PRO A 162 8.26 0.94 6.67
CA PRO A 162 9.07 0.13 5.76
C PRO A 162 9.30 -1.30 6.28
N THR A 163 9.11 -1.54 7.58
CA THR A 163 9.28 -2.88 8.18
C THR A 163 8.09 -3.80 7.91
N LYS A 164 6.96 -3.24 7.44
CA LYS A 164 5.74 -4.00 7.17
C LYS A 164 5.54 -4.20 5.69
N LYS A 165 5.36 -5.44 5.25
CA LYS A 165 5.10 -5.77 3.85
C LYS A 165 3.60 -5.65 3.56
N LYS A 166 3.23 -4.79 2.61
CA LYS A 166 1.84 -4.68 2.12
C LYS A 166 1.70 -5.51 0.86
N VAL A 167 0.96 -6.61 0.93
CA VAL A 167 0.74 -7.49 -0.22
C VAL A 167 -0.51 -7.03 -0.97
N MET A 168 -0.39 -6.78 -2.27
CA MET A 168 -1.50 -6.33 -3.11
C MET A 168 -1.49 -7.11 -4.45
N HIS A 169 -2.53 -6.95 -5.27
CA HIS A 169 -2.63 -7.62 -6.57
C HIS A 169 -3.09 -6.66 -7.67
N GLY A 170 -2.18 -6.24 -8.54
CA GLY A 170 -2.49 -5.28 -9.60
C GLY A 170 -2.79 -3.88 -9.05
N ALA A 171 -1.92 -3.40 -8.15
CA ALA A 171 -2.19 -2.25 -7.28
C ALA A 171 -2.06 -0.88 -7.96
N ASP A 172 -1.86 -0.82 -9.28
CA ASP A 172 -1.65 0.43 -10.03
C ASP A 172 -2.73 1.48 -9.75
N ARG A 173 -3.98 1.05 -9.62
CA ARG A 173 -5.11 1.93 -9.30
C ARG A 173 -5.28 2.15 -7.81
N ASP A 174 -5.05 1.14 -7.00
CA ASP A 174 -5.23 1.22 -5.55
C ASP A 174 -4.31 2.26 -4.91
N ILE A 175 -3.05 2.31 -5.35
CA ILE A 175 -2.09 3.31 -4.88
C ILE A 175 -2.60 4.72 -5.13
N LEU A 176 -3.17 4.99 -6.31
CA LEU A 176 -3.74 6.30 -6.63
C LEU A 176 -4.96 6.63 -5.78
N TRP A 177 -5.81 5.63 -5.52
CA TRP A 177 -7.02 5.81 -4.72
C TRP A 177 -6.71 6.02 -3.24
N LEU A 178 -5.75 5.28 -2.67
CA LEU A 178 -5.26 5.48 -1.30
C LEU A 178 -4.76 6.91 -1.08
N GLN A 179 -3.99 7.44 -2.04
CA GLN A 179 -3.47 8.80 -1.98
C GLN A 179 -4.59 9.83 -2.13
N ARG A 180 -5.45 9.69 -3.15
CA ARG A 180 -6.53 10.64 -3.44
C ARG A 180 -7.55 10.71 -2.30
N ASP A 181 -8.02 9.57 -1.83
CA ASP A 181 -9.19 9.49 -0.94
C ASP A 181 -8.83 9.58 0.53
N PHE A 182 -7.65 9.10 0.92
CA PHE A 182 -7.26 8.98 2.33
C PHE A 182 -5.90 9.63 2.65
N GLY A 183 -5.17 10.12 1.64
CA GLY A 183 -3.81 10.62 1.81
C GLY A 183 -2.86 9.55 2.36
N ILE A 184 -3.06 8.29 1.98
CA ILE A 184 -2.21 7.16 2.36
C ILE A 184 -1.19 6.91 1.26
N TYR A 185 0.09 6.82 1.65
CA TYR A 185 1.17 6.35 0.79
C TYR A 185 1.65 4.99 1.29
N VAL A 186 2.13 4.15 0.38
CA VAL A 186 2.54 2.78 0.69
C VAL A 186 4.05 2.65 0.51
N CYS A 187 4.75 2.20 1.56
CA CYS A 187 6.16 1.80 1.51
C CYS A 187 6.26 0.28 1.61
N ASN A 188 7.28 -0.38 1.06
CA ASN A 188 7.44 -1.85 1.13
C ASN A 188 6.17 -2.63 0.69
N MET A 189 5.79 -2.44 -0.57
CA MET A 189 4.64 -3.11 -1.19
C MET A 189 5.12 -4.25 -2.07
N PHE A 190 4.45 -5.40 -1.98
CA PHE A 190 4.67 -6.58 -2.82
C PHE A 190 3.44 -6.82 -3.70
N ASP A 191 3.57 -6.57 -5.00
CA ASP A 191 2.47 -6.71 -5.95
C ASP A 191 2.52 -8.08 -6.64
N THR A 192 1.61 -8.97 -6.23
CA THR A 192 1.46 -10.30 -6.82
C THR A 192 1.02 -10.27 -8.29
N GLY A 193 0.31 -9.22 -8.73
CA GLY A 193 -0.07 -9.03 -10.13
C GLY A 193 1.13 -8.75 -11.02
N GLN A 194 2.12 -8.01 -10.53
CA GLN A 194 3.39 -7.81 -11.22
C GLN A 194 4.22 -9.09 -11.28
N VAL A 195 4.18 -9.92 -10.23
CA VAL A 195 4.88 -11.21 -10.20
C VAL A 195 4.32 -12.18 -11.23
N CYS A 196 2.99 -12.25 -11.37
CA CYS A 196 2.34 -13.16 -12.34
C CYS A 196 2.57 -12.79 -13.81
N LEU A 197 3.21 -11.65 -14.11
CA LEU A 197 3.56 -11.25 -15.48
C LEU A 197 4.90 -11.83 -15.95
N PHE A 198 5.68 -12.47 -15.06
CA PHE A 198 6.96 -13.10 -15.35
C PHE A 198 6.87 -14.62 -15.21
#